data_AF-A0AAD2TKB8-F1
#
_entry.id   AF-A0AAD2TKB8-F1
#
_cell.length_a   1.000
_cell.length_b   1.000
_cell.length_c   1.000
_cell.angle_alpha   90.00
_cell.angle_beta   90.00
_cell.angle_gamma   90.00
#
_symmetry.space_group_name_H-M   'P 1'
#
loop_
_entity.id
_entity.type
_entity.pdbx_description
1 polymer ?
#
loop_
_entity_poly.entity_id
_entity_poly.type
_entity_poly.pdbx_seq_one_letter_code
_entity_poly.pdbx_strand_id
1 'polypeptide(L)' 'MKRKIYSDPEEVRKELQAIADELNLPINDEKVGFTWTGDGKSMTPEVMQEVLVPLYFSGN' A
#
# COMPACT_ATOMS: atom_id res chain seq x y z
N MET A 1 8.03 -21.24 -2.36
CA MET A 1 7.98 -19.93 -3.05
C MET A 1 8.61 -18.89 -2.14
N LYS A 2 9.56 -18.08 -2.62
CA LYS A 2 10.07 -16.93 -1.83
C LYS A 2 8.98 -15.86 -1.82
N ARG A 3 8.51 -15.44 -0.64
CA ARG A 3 7.61 -14.28 -0.54
C ARG A 3 8.39 -13.05 -1.00
N LYS A 4 7.81 -12.27 -1.91
CA LYS A 4 8.37 -10.96 -2.28
C LYS A 4 8.29 -10.05 -1.06
N ILE A 5 9.42 -9.46 -0.68
CA ILE A 5 9.46 -8.40 0.32
C ILE A 5 9.45 -7.10 -0.45
N TYR A 6 8.44 -6.28 -0.21
CA TYR A 6 8.30 -4.95 -0.79
C TYR A 6 9.20 -3.99 -0.03
N SER A 7 10.21 -3.46 -0.72
CA SER A 7 11.21 -2.56 -0.14
C SER A 7 11.33 -1.23 -0.87
N ASP A 8 10.67 -1.05 -2.01
CA ASP A 8 10.69 0.18 -2.78
C ASP A 8 9.38 0.97 -2.57
N PRO A 9 9.40 2.12 -1.88
CA PRO A 9 8.24 2.96 -1.67
C PRO A 9 7.53 3.39 -2.96
N GLU A 10 8.28 3.65 -4.04
CA GLU A 10 7.72 4.11 -5.31
C GLU A 10 6.97 3.00 -6.05
N GLU A 11 7.48 1.76 -5.99
CA GLU A 11 6.78 0.59 -6.50
C GLU A 11 5.44 0.40 -5.78
N VAL A 12 5.45 0.52 -4.45
CA VAL A 12 4.25 0.35 -3.63
C VAL A 12 3.21 1.43 -3.90
N ARG A 13 3.63 2.70 -4.03
CA ARG A 13 2.72 3.81 -4.40
C ARG A 13 2.04 3.57 -5.74
N LYS A 14 2.76 3.04 -6.74
CA LYS A 14 2.20 2.71 -8.06
C LYS A 14 1.18 1.57 -7.97
N GLU A 15 1.48 0.51 -7.21
CA GLU A 15 0.52 -0.59 -7.01
C GLU A 15 -0.75 -0.09 -6.29
N LEU A 16 -0.61 0.75 -5.26
CA LEU A 16 -1.75 1.34 -4.56
C LEU A 16 -2.58 2.26 -5.46
N GLN A 17 -1.94 3.08 -6.31
CA GLN A 17 -2.65 3.94 -7.26
C GLN A 17 -3.43 3.10 -8.28
N ALA A 18 -2.85 2.02 -8.81
CA ALA A 18 -3.55 1.13 -9.73
C ALA A 18 -4.80 0.50 -9.10
N ILE A 19 -4.71 0.06 -7.85
CA ILE A 19 -5.86 -0.46 -7.09
C ILE A 19 -6.91 0.64 -6.88
N ALA A 20 -6.49 1.85 -6.52
CA ALA A 20 -7.38 2.99 -6.34
C ALA A 20 -8.16 3.32 -7.62
N ASP A 21 -7.46 3.33 -8.77
CA ASP A 21 -8.05 3.56 -10.08
C ASP A 21 -9.04 2.45 -10.48
N GLU A 22 -8.69 1.18 -10.24
CA GLU A 22 -9.55 0.02 -10.50
C GLU A 22 -10.83 0.03 -9.65
N LEU A 23 -10.73 0.46 -8.39
CA LEU A 23 -11.87 0.55 -7.47
C LEU A 23 -12.65 1.86 -7.62
N ASN A 24 -12.14 2.82 -8.40
CA ASN A 24 -12.65 4.19 -8.50
C ASN A 24 -12.78 4.85 -7.10
N LEU A 25 -11.73 4.72 -6.29
CA LEU A 25 -11.62 5.25 -4.93
C LEU A 25 -10.39 6.17 -4.85
N PRO A 26 -10.33 7.11 -3.89
CA PRO A 26 -9.10 7.84 -3.64
C PRO A 26 -8.04 6.90 -3.02
N ILE A 27 -6.75 7.15 -3.30
CA ILE A 27 -5.64 6.28 -2.87
C ILE A 27 -5.56 6.12 -1.34
N ASN A 28 -6.05 7.10 -0.56
CA ASN A 28 -6.08 7.07 0.90
C ASN A 28 -7.32 6.38 1.49
N ASP A 29 -8.22 5.83 0.65
CA ASP A 29 -9.34 5.02 1.12
C ASP A 29 -8.82 3.70 1.72
N GLU A 30 -9.30 3.33 2.91
CA GLU A 30 -8.86 2.14 3.62
C GLU A 30 -9.01 0.85 2.78
N LYS A 31 -9.99 0.78 1.87
CA LYS A 31 -10.21 -0.38 1.00
C LYS A 31 -9.05 -0.60 0.03
N VAL A 32 -8.37 0.46 -0.39
CA VAL A 32 -7.17 0.37 -1.26
C VAL A 32 -6.05 -0.32 -0.48
N GLY A 33 -5.77 0.14 0.74
CA GLY A 33 -4.77 -0.46 1.62
C GLY A 33 -5.10 -1.91 2.00
N PHE A 34 -6.36 -2.23 2.29
CA PHE A 34 -6.80 -3.59 2.56
C PHE A 34 -6.64 -4.51 1.35
N THR A 35 -7.02 -4.05 0.16
CA THR A 35 -6.86 -4.83 -1.08
C THR A 35 -5.40 -5.12 -1.35
N TRP A 36 -4.52 -4.13 -1.16
CA TRP A 36 -3.08 -4.32 -1.35
C TRP A 36 -2.46 -5.26 -0.32
N THR A 37 -2.84 -5.15 0.96
CA THR A 37 -2.29 -6.01 2.04
C THR A 37 -2.88 -7.42 2.08
N GLY A 38 -4.07 -7.64 1.50
CA GLY A 38 -4.84 -8.90 1.54
C GLY A 38 -4.14 -10.12 0.95
N ASP A 39 -3.12 -9.93 0.11
CA ASP A 39 -2.36 -11.01 -0.54
C ASP A 39 -1.25 -11.63 0.32
N GLY A 40 -1.17 -11.30 1.62
CA GLY A 40 -0.09 -11.77 2.48
C GLY A 40 1.28 -11.20 2.10
N LYS A 41 1.29 -9.98 1.55
CA LYS A 41 2.50 -9.24 1.20
C LYS A 41 3.31 -8.96 2.47
N SER A 42 4.63 -9.06 2.36
CA SER A 42 5.56 -8.61 3.41
C SER A 42 6.25 -7.35 2.91
N MET A 43 6.44 -6.35 3.78
CA MET A 43 7.07 -5.09 3.42
C MET A 43 8.13 -4.67 4.43
N THR A 44 9.07 -3.83 4.01
CA THR A 44 10.04 -3.24 4.92
C THR A 44 9.40 -2.19 5.83
N PRO A 45 10.00 -1.89 6.99
CA PRO A 45 9.57 -0.78 7.84
C PRO A 45 9.55 0.57 7.10
N GLU A 46 10.44 0.77 6.13
CA GLU A 46 10.50 1.97 5.29
C GLU A 46 9.23 2.15 4.46
N VAL A 47 8.78 1.11 3.74
CA VAL A 47 7.51 1.14 3.00
C VAL A 47 6.33 1.44 3.93
N MET A 48 6.31 0.84 5.13
CA MET A 48 5.26 1.11 6.12
C MET A 48 5.25 2.60 6.51
N GLN A 49 6.41 3.17 6.84
CA GLN A 49 6.51 4.55 7.35
C GLN A 49 6.37 5.61 6.26
N GLU A 50 6.84 5.37 5.04
CA GLU A 50 6.84 6.36 3.96
C GLU A 50 5.60 6.30 3.07
N VAL A 51 4.90 5.17 3.04
CA VAL A 51 3.75 4.96 2.16
C VAL A 51 2.48 4.70 2.95
N LEU A 52 2.44 3.62 3.74
CA LEU A 52 1.17 3.21 4.36
C LEU A 52 0.74 4.14 5.49
N VAL A 53 1.66 4.53 6.38
CA VAL A 53 1.35 5.41 7.50
C VAL A 53 0.81 6.77 7.02
N PRO A 54 1.45 7.48 6.06
CA PRO A 54 0.94 8.74 5.55
C PRO A 54 -0.38 8.63 4.78
N LEU A 55 -0.68 7.48 4.16
CA LEU A 55 -1.90 7.30 3.38
C LEU A 55 -3.10 6.88 4.22
N TYR A 56 -2.91 6.00 5.20
CA TYR A 56 -4.01 5.31 5.89
C TYR A 56 -4.05 5.54 7.39
N PHE A 57 -2.97 6.06 7.99
CA PHE A 57 -2.85 6.23 9.44
C PHE A 57 -2.52 7.67 9.85
N SER A 58 -2.46 8.62 8.91
CA SER A 58 -2.17 10.03 9.18
C SER A 58 -3.38 10.80 9.76
N GLY A 59 -4.31 10.11 10.41
CA GLY A 59 -5.49 10.70 11.01
C GLY A 59 -5.14 11.63 12.15
N ASN A 60 -5.44 12.91 11.95
CA ASN A 60 -5.82 13.86 12.99
C ASN A 60 -7.24 14.33 12.68
#